data_AF-A0A7K0PJK4-F1
#
_entry.id   AF-A0A7K0PJK4-F1
#
_cell.length_a   1.000
_cell.length_b   1.000
_cell.length_c   1.000
_cell.angle_alpha   90.00
_cell.angle_beta   90.00
_cell.angle_gamma   90.00
#
_symmetry.space_group_name_H-M   'P 1'
#
loop_
_entity.id
_entity.type
_entity.pdbx_description
1 polymer ?
#
loop_
_entity_poly.entity_id
_entity_poly.type
_entity_poly.pdbx_seq_one_letter_code
_entity_poly.pdbx_strand_id
1 'polypeptide(L)'
;MPVSRRETPTHAGAAIRYERRKKGLHLSDVARQVGVSTATVSRWERGREPMPFERREEVAEALGIDPGRLSDPAPVELTSEDRRVLDGYHSLPPSERAAIRDLLGLRRAAGRRASC
;
A
#
# COMPACT_ATOMS: atom_id res chain seq x y z
N MET A 1 -0.82 -15.76 23.91
CA MET A 1 -0.14 -15.54 22.62
C MET A 1 -0.69 -14.25 22.00
N PRO A 2 0.12 -13.21 21.75
CA PRO A 2 -0.42 -12.00 21.13
C PRO A 2 -0.84 -12.33 19.69
N VAL A 3 -2.11 -12.11 19.40
CA VAL A 3 -2.68 -12.27 18.07
C VAL A 3 -1.97 -11.27 17.15
N SER A 4 -1.18 -11.76 16.20
CA SER A 4 -0.53 -10.91 15.19
C SER A 4 -1.62 -10.20 14.39
N ARG A 5 -1.96 -8.96 14.78
CA ARG A 5 -2.85 -8.08 13.99
C ARG A 5 -2.27 -8.04 12.59
N ARG A 6 -3.08 -8.45 11.61
CA ARG A 6 -2.75 -8.35 10.18
C ARG A 6 -2.29 -6.92 9.92
N GLU A 7 -1.00 -6.74 9.66
CA GLU A 7 -0.42 -5.45 9.30
C GLU A 7 -1.07 -4.97 8.01
N THR A 8 -1.91 -3.94 8.10
CA THR A 8 -2.59 -3.37 6.94
C THR A 8 -1.97 -2.01 6.69
N PRO A 9 -1.21 -1.82 5.60
CA PRO A 9 -0.63 -0.53 5.27
C PRO A 9 -1.70 0.55 5.14
N THR A 10 -1.41 1.75 5.67
CA THR A 10 -2.20 2.95 5.34
C THR A 10 -2.02 3.29 3.86
N HIS A 11 -2.87 4.16 3.30
CA HIS A 11 -2.70 4.62 1.92
C HIS A 11 -1.30 5.20 1.70
N ALA A 12 -0.90 6.13 2.57
CA ALA A 12 0.43 6.73 2.54
C ALA A 12 1.55 5.68 2.64
N GLY A 13 1.46 4.74 3.58
CA GLY A 13 2.44 3.66 3.74
C GLY A 13 2.55 2.77 2.50
N ALA A 14 1.41 2.44 1.87
CA ALA A 14 1.37 1.69 0.63
C ALA A 14 1.99 2.48 -0.55
N ALA A 15 1.69 3.77 -0.64
CA ALA A 15 2.23 4.67 -1.66
C ALA A 15 3.76 4.82 -1.54
N ILE A 16 4.27 5.04 -0.33
CA ILE A 16 5.72 5.09 -0.05
C ILE A 16 6.39 3.81 -0.53
N ARG A 17 5.86 2.65 -0.12
CA ARG A 17 6.41 1.34 -0.50
C ARG A 17 6.39 1.13 -2.00
N TYR A 18 5.31 1.52 -2.67
CA TYR A 18 5.15 1.37 -4.11
C TYR A 18 6.18 2.22 -4.87
N GLU A 19 6.25 3.52 -4.60
CA GLU A 19 7.14 4.45 -5.29
C GLU A 19 8.61 4.15 -5.00
N ARG A 20 8.94 3.85 -3.75
CA ARG A 20 10.30 3.43 -3.36
C ARG A 20 10.75 2.21 -4.14
N ARG A 21 9.91 1.17 -4.25
CA ARG A 21 10.23 -0.06 -5.00
C ARG A 21 10.30 0.18 -6.50
N LYS A 22 9.41 1.01 -7.04
CA LYS A 22 9.42 1.40 -8.46
C LYS A 22 10.72 2.11 -8.83
N LYS A 23 11.29 2.90 -7.92
CA LYS A 23 12.56 3.63 -8.09
C LYS A 23 13.80 2.85 -7.62
N GLY A 24 13.66 1.60 -7.16
CA GLY A 24 14.78 0.77 -6.69
C GLY A 24 15.43 1.24 -5.38
N LEU A 25 14.76 2.10 -4.62
CA LEU A 25 15.30 2.69 -3.39
C LEU A 25 15.20 1.70 -2.20
N HIS A 26 16.21 1.71 -1.33
CA HIS A 26 16.15 1.01 -0.06
C HIS A 26 15.43 1.86 1.01
N LEU A 27 15.00 1.21 2.09
CA LEU A 27 14.40 1.93 3.23
C LEU A 27 15.37 2.98 3.82
N SER A 28 16.67 2.68 3.80
CA SER A 28 17.73 3.57 4.24
C SER A 28 17.88 4.83 3.39
N ASP A 29 17.56 4.77 2.10
CA ASP A 29 17.68 5.93 1.22
C ASP A 29 16.62 6.97 1.56
N VAL A 30 15.36 6.52 1.69
CA VAL A 30 14.24 7.37 2.11
C VAL A 30 14.46 7.89 3.52
N ALA A 31 14.87 7.02 4.45
CA ALA A 31 15.12 7.40 5.84
C ALA A 31 16.20 8.49 5.96
N ARG A 32 17.30 8.35 5.21
CA ARG A 32 18.39 9.33 5.18
C ARG A 32 17.93 10.68 4.63
N GLN A 33 17.14 10.68 3.56
CA GLN A 33 16.69 11.92 2.91
C GLN A 33 15.64 12.67 3.76
N VAL A 34 14.82 11.94 4.50
CA VAL A 34 13.78 12.50 5.38
C VAL A 34 14.32 12.81 6.79
N GLY A 35 15.50 12.31 7.15
CA GLY A 35 16.10 12.52 8.47
C GLY A 35 15.46 11.69 9.59
N VAL A 36 14.99 10.47 9.28
CA VAL A 36 14.37 9.55 10.25
C VAL A 36 15.10 8.21 10.30
N SER A 37 14.72 7.34 11.25
CA SER A 37 15.27 5.99 11.30
C SER A 37 14.69 5.10 10.19
N THR A 38 15.47 4.11 9.73
CA THR A 38 14.98 3.05 8.81
C THR A 38 13.79 2.29 9.38
N ALA A 39 13.78 2.09 10.71
CA ALA A 39 12.69 1.46 11.42
C ALA A 39 11.39 2.28 11.33
N THR A 40 11.48 3.61 11.37
CA THR A 40 10.35 4.52 11.21
C THR A 40 9.69 4.36 9.84
N VAL A 41 10.48 4.43 8.75
CA VAL A 41 9.97 4.20 7.38
C VAL A 41 9.35 2.81 7.24
N SER A 42 9.98 1.79 7.83
CA SER A 42 9.42 0.43 7.86
C SER A 42 8.07 0.35 8.59
N ARG A 43 7.89 1.07 9.72
CA ARG A 43 6.61 1.11 10.44
C ARG A 43 5.53 1.83 9.63
N TRP A 44 5.88 2.93 8.96
CA TRP A 44 4.98 3.64 8.06
C TRP A 44 4.50 2.74 6.91
N GLU A 45 5.42 2.08 6.18
CA GLU A 45 5.07 1.20 5.05
C GLU A 45 4.19 0.01 5.43
N ARG A 46 4.27 -0.44 6.69
CA ARG A 46 3.51 -1.58 7.22
C ARG A 46 2.24 -1.17 7.95
N GLY A 47 1.97 0.14 8.08
CA GLY A 47 0.84 0.64 8.86
C GLY A 47 0.92 0.31 10.35
N ARG A 48 2.13 0.08 10.87
CA ARG A 48 2.36 -0.07 12.32
C ARG A 48 2.32 1.27 13.05
N GLU A 49 2.62 2.33 12.33
CA GLU A 49 2.62 3.71 12.82
C GLU A 49 2.13 4.59 11.67
N PRO A 50 1.14 5.47 11.87
CA PRO A 50 0.77 6.45 10.85
C PRO A 50 1.90 7.46 10.66
N MET A 51 2.14 7.86 9.43
CA MET A 51 3.08 8.93 9.13
C MET A 51 2.44 10.28 9.51
N PRO A 52 3.12 11.14 10.28
CA PRO A 52 2.65 12.49 10.57
C PRO A 52 2.40 13.29 9.29
N PHE A 53 1.40 14.17 9.30
CA PHE A 53 1.03 14.97 8.13
C PHE A 53 2.19 15.87 7.69
N GLU A 54 2.91 16.43 8.66
CA GLU A 54 4.04 17.35 8.48
C GLU A 54 5.21 16.69 7.75
N ARG A 55 5.34 15.35 7.84
CA ARG A 55 6.39 14.59 7.15
C ARG A 55 6.04 14.25 5.69
N ARG A 56 4.81 14.52 5.25
CA ARG A 56 4.37 14.15 3.88
C ARG A 56 5.16 14.88 2.81
N GLU A 57 5.44 16.16 2.98
CA GLU A 57 6.18 16.93 1.99
C GLU A 57 7.62 16.40 1.84
N GLU A 58 8.33 16.22 2.95
CA GLU A 58 9.69 15.67 2.96
C GLU A 58 9.76 14.27 2.33
N VAL A 59 8.78 13.41 2.62
CA VAL A 59 8.71 12.06 2.05
C VAL A 59 8.35 12.11 0.57
N ALA A 60 7.46 13.00 0.15
CA ALA A 60 7.10 13.18 -1.25
C ALA A 60 8.28 13.71 -2.07
N GLU A 61 9.05 14.65 -1.50
CA GLU A 61 10.30 15.15 -2.08
C GLU A 61 11.34 14.03 -2.18
N ALA A 62 11.55 13.27 -1.09
CA ALA A 62 12.46 12.13 -1.08
C ALA A 62 12.11 11.06 -2.13
N LEU A 63 10.81 10.89 -2.38
CA LEU A 63 10.30 9.99 -3.38
C LEU A 63 10.13 10.64 -4.75
N GLY A 64 10.36 11.94 -4.92
CA GLY A 64 10.12 12.70 -6.16
C GLY A 64 8.72 12.46 -6.74
N ILE A 65 7.68 12.67 -5.93
CA ILE A 65 6.26 12.54 -6.29
C ILE A 65 5.46 13.74 -5.79
N ASP A 66 4.26 13.91 -6.33
CA ASP A 66 3.28 14.86 -5.79
C ASP A 66 2.84 14.46 -4.35
N PRO A 67 2.86 15.38 -3.36
CA PRO A 67 2.46 15.09 -1.98
C PRO A 67 1.02 14.60 -1.83
N GLY A 68 0.12 14.97 -2.76
CA GLY A 68 -1.25 14.49 -2.81
C GLY A 68 -1.36 12.98 -2.98
N ARG A 69 -0.33 12.31 -3.54
CA ARG A 69 -0.28 10.84 -3.63
C ARG A 69 -0.02 10.14 -2.30
N LEU A 70 0.37 10.88 -1.25
CA LEU A 70 0.50 10.37 0.11
C LEU A 70 -0.72 10.69 0.97
N SER A 71 -1.69 11.44 0.42
CA SER A 71 -2.94 11.72 1.10
C SER A 71 -3.94 10.60 0.90
N ASP A 72 -4.78 10.37 1.91
CA ASP A 72 -5.86 9.41 1.77
C ASP A 72 -6.76 9.85 0.62
N PRO A 73 -7.18 8.92 -0.27
CA PRO A 73 -8.11 9.25 -1.32
C PRO A 73 -9.40 9.75 -0.69
N ALA A 74 -10.08 10.67 -1.39
CA ALA A 74 -11.40 11.11 -0.98
C ALA A 74 -12.28 9.87 -0.71
N PRO A 75 -13.08 9.86 0.37
CA PRO A 75 -14.01 8.78 0.62
C PRO A 75 -14.85 8.52 -0.64
N VAL A 76 -14.77 7.31 -1.16
CA VAL A 76 -15.62 6.89 -2.28
C VAL A 76 -16.94 6.44 -1.66
N GLU A 77 -18.03 7.14 -1.98
CA GLU A 77 -19.36 6.65 -1.63
C GLU A 77 -19.67 5.40 -2.44
N LEU A 78 -19.83 4.28 -1.73
CA LEU A 78 -20.26 3.01 -2.33
C LEU A 78 -21.76 3.05 -2.55
N THR A 79 -22.17 3.00 -3.81
CA THR A 79 -23.59 2.93 -4.17
C THR A 79 -24.22 1.63 -3.65
N SER A 80 -25.56 1.57 -3.59
CA SER A 80 -26.26 0.34 -3.23
C SER A 80 -25.99 -0.81 -4.21
N GLU A 81 -25.73 -0.49 -5.48
CA GLU A 81 -25.38 -1.46 -6.51
C GLU A 81 -23.98 -2.02 -6.27
N ASP A 82 -22.98 -1.17 -6.07
CA ASP A 82 -21.60 -1.60 -5.78
C ASP A 82 -21.52 -2.47 -4.52
N ARG A 83 -22.31 -2.10 -3.49
CA ARG A 83 -22.38 -2.89 -2.25
C ARG A 83 -22.92 -4.29 -2.51
N ARG A 84 -23.99 -4.42 -3.31
CA ARG A 84 -24.52 -5.74 -3.70
C ARG A 84 -23.49 -6.56 -4.49
N VAL A 85 -22.73 -5.92 -5.39
CA VAL A 85 -21.66 -6.59 -6.14
C VAL A 85 -20.58 -7.12 -5.21
N LEU A 86 -20.14 -6.33 -4.22
CA LEU A 86 -19.13 -6.74 -3.24
C LEU A 86 -19.63 -7.90 -2.36
N ASP A 87 -20.87 -7.81 -1.86
CA ASP A 87 -21.49 -8.87 -1.06
C ASP A 87 -21.61 -10.17 -1.86
N GLY A 88 -22.01 -10.06 -3.13
CA GLY A 88 -21.99 -11.14 -4.09
C GLY A 88 -20.60 -11.76 -4.23
N TYR A 89 -19.59 -10.95 -4.55
CA TYR A 89 -18.19 -11.39 -4.70
C TYR A 89 -17.66 -12.13 -3.46
N HIS A 90 -18.02 -11.70 -2.25
CA HIS A 90 -17.61 -12.37 -1.02
C HIS A 90 -18.30 -13.70 -0.77
N SER A 91 -19.50 -13.90 -1.31
CA SER A 91 -20.28 -15.12 -1.20
C SER A 91 -19.90 -16.19 -2.23
N LEU A 92 -19.16 -15.83 -3.28
CA LEU A 92 -18.75 -16.76 -4.34
C LEU A 92 -17.70 -17.80 -3.85
N PRO A 93 -17.71 -19.02 -4.40
CA PRO A 93 -16.65 -20.01 -4.20
C PRO A 93 -15.25 -19.47 -4.53
N PRO A 94 -14.18 -19.99 -3.89
CA PRO A 94 -12.81 -19.53 -4.13
C PRO A 94 -12.36 -19.58 -5.60
N SER A 95 -12.84 -20.56 -6.37
CA SER A 95 -12.56 -20.71 -7.80
C SER A 95 -13.15 -19.57 -8.64
N GLU A 96 -14.39 -19.19 -8.36
CA GLU A 96 -15.09 -18.10 -9.06
C GLU A 96 -14.49 -16.75 -8.70
N ARG A 97 -14.18 -16.52 -7.42
CA ARG A 97 -13.44 -15.32 -6.98
C ARG A 97 -12.07 -15.22 -7.63
N ALA A 98 -11.39 -16.36 -7.85
CA ALA A 98 -10.14 -16.39 -8.59
C ALA A 98 -10.37 -15.98 -10.05
N ALA A 99 -11.34 -16.59 -10.75
CA ALA A 99 -11.68 -16.26 -12.13
C ALA A 99 -12.02 -14.76 -12.31
N ILE A 100 -12.78 -14.17 -11.40
CA ILE A 100 -13.09 -12.73 -11.43
C ILE A 100 -11.82 -11.88 -11.27
N ARG A 101 -10.93 -12.21 -10.33
CA ARG A 101 -9.65 -11.49 -10.20
C ARG A 101 -8.80 -11.59 -11.46
N ASP A 102 -8.89 -12.71 -12.16
CA ASP A 102 -8.16 -12.93 -13.41
C ASP A 102 -8.73 -12.08 -14.54
N LEU A 103 -10.06 -12.07 -14.68
CA LEU A 103 -10.78 -11.24 -15.64
C LEU A 103 -10.49 -9.74 -15.43
N LEU A 104 -10.42 -9.31 -14.17
CA LEU A 104 -10.11 -7.92 -13.79
C LEU A 104 -8.60 -7.60 -13.85
N GLY A 105 -7.73 -8.54 -14.23
CA GLY A 105 -6.29 -8.32 -14.28
C GLY A 105 -5.63 -8.11 -12.91
N LEU A 106 -6.29 -8.51 -11.83
CA LEU A 106 -5.84 -8.34 -10.43
C LEU A 106 -4.97 -9.51 -9.93
N ARG A 107 -4.56 -10.43 -10.82
CA ARG A 107 -3.55 -11.44 -10.47
C ARG A 107 -2.28 -10.71 -10.03
N ARG A 108 -1.80 -11.00 -8.82
CA ARG A 108 -0.45 -10.58 -8.44
C ARG A 108 0.53 -11.19 -9.43
N ALA A 109 1.30 -10.36 -10.13
CA ALA A 109 2.49 -10.84 -10.82
C ALA A 109 3.34 -11.58 -9.78
N ALA A 110 3.45 -12.91 -9.92
CA ALA A 110 4.42 -13.68 -9.17
C ALA A 110 5.77 -13.03 -9.46
N GLY A 111 6.36 -12.40 -8.44
CA GLY A 111 7.61 -11.68 -8.58
C GLY A 111 8.62 -12.63 -9.22
N ARG A 112 9.17 -12.22 -10.37
CA ARG A 112 10.40 -12.82 -10.89
C ARG A 112 11.40 -12.78 -9.74
N ARG A 113 11.68 -13.93 -9.14
CA ARG A 113 12.89 -14.10 -8.36
C ARG A 113 14.01 -13.97 -9.39
N ALA A 114 14.60 -12.79 -9.49
CA ALA A 114 15.97 -12.69 -9.96
C ALA A 114 16.80 -13.41 -8.91
N SER A 115 17.04 -14.70 -9.17
CA SER A 115 18.05 -15.48 -8.48
C SER A 115 19.33 -15.34 -9.30
N CYS A 116 20.43 -15.18 -8.57
CA CYS A 116 21.83 -15.03 -8.94
C CYS A 116 22.26 -15.52 -10.32
#